data_AF-A0A9J6GHH3-F1
#
_entry.id   AF-A0A9J6GHH3-F1
#
_cell.length_a   1.000
_cell.length_b   1.000
_cell.length_c   1.000
_cell.angle_alpha   90.00
_cell.angle_beta   90.00
_cell.angle_gamma   90.00
#
_symmetry.space_group_name_H-M   'P 1'
#
loop_
_entity.id
_entity.type
_entity.pdbx_description
1 polymer ?
#
loop_
_entity_poly.entity_id
_entity_poly.type
_entity_poly.pdbx_seq_one_letter_code
_entity_poly.pdbx_strand_id
1 'polypeptide(L)'
;MALTASILLFSSPLTTKRTAARFALAAWFLACFSLAVFLQSLLIASLTSGLGWEADNTLEKLYPKLNSGNLVPCCLAGYAFDEIFEKAGRGDKHYGVLDVMAAAAQRYEKLRGNMKTRDSVTGCMEKAARGTHVFVGFGRQHCWYNRIPWYQRGYIVEGEETLLMFPVGFAMRKDYNIRKQMDLIVRRVFETGWLDALDRRTFWKCSTNENIRKEPTMPDKWLLLGVLIVGCSLSLAFFCVELVAVRTAAPCGVQMPASVAALCDFWCTLR
;
A
#
# COMPACT_ATOMS: atom_id res chain seq x y z
N MET A 1 -1.02 -3.58 -39.31
CA MET A 1 -0.88 -4.90 -38.67
C MET A 1 0.57 -5.40 -38.56
N ALA A 2 1.43 -5.27 -39.57
CA ALA A 2 2.83 -5.72 -39.47
C ALA A 2 3.66 -4.96 -38.40
N LEU A 3 3.40 -3.66 -38.21
CA LEU A 3 4.07 -2.79 -37.24
C LEU A 3 3.70 -3.11 -35.78
N THR A 4 2.46 -3.52 -35.52
CA THR A 4 2.00 -3.92 -34.19
C THR A 4 2.42 -5.35 -33.82
N ALA A 5 2.45 -6.27 -34.79
CA ALA A 5 2.93 -7.63 -34.58
C ALA A 5 4.44 -7.70 -34.25
N SER A 6 5.24 -6.82 -34.84
CA SER A 6 6.69 -6.75 -34.60
C SER A 6 7.06 -6.12 -33.25
N ILE A 7 6.21 -5.25 -32.70
CA ILE A 7 6.36 -4.71 -31.34
C ILE A 7 5.97 -5.75 -30.27
N LEU A 8 5.02 -6.64 -30.57
CA LEU A 8 4.50 -7.66 -29.66
C LEU A 8 5.20 -9.03 -29.75
N LEU A 9 6.39 -9.11 -30.37
CA LEU A 9 7.15 -10.36 -30.53
C LEU A 9 6.42 -11.48 -31.30
N PHE A 10 5.34 -11.18 -32.03
CA PHE A 10 4.69 -12.17 -32.88
C PHE A 10 5.51 -12.34 -34.17
N SER A 11 6.02 -13.55 -34.37
CA SER A 11 6.80 -13.95 -35.54
C SER A 11 6.01 -13.71 -36.83
N SER A 12 6.30 -12.61 -37.54
CA SER A 12 5.71 -12.39 -38.86
C SER A 12 6.32 -13.37 -39.88
N PRO A 13 5.53 -14.09 -40.68
CA PRO A 13 6.03 -15.10 -41.62
C PRO A 13 6.73 -14.53 -42.87
N LEU A 14 7.06 -13.24 -42.90
CA LEU A 14 7.65 -12.57 -44.06
C LEU A 14 9.16 -12.80 -44.12
N THR A 15 9.56 -13.89 -44.76
CA THR A 15 10.96 -14.14 -45.14
C THR A 15 11.36 -13.27 -46.32
N THR A 16 11.78 -12.03 -46.06
CA THR A 16 12.35 -11.18 -47.12
C THR A 16 13.67 -11.78 -47.64
N LYS A 17 13.78 -11.96 -48.96
CA LYS A 17 14.96 -12.56 -49.63
C LYS A 17 16.20 -11.63 -49.67
N ARG A 18 16.02 -10.31 -49.49
CA ARG A 18 17.13 -9.33 -49.54
C ARG A 18 17.84 -9.24 -48.18
N THR A 19 19.17 -9.38 -48.18
CA THR A 19 20.03 -9.32 -46.98
C THR A 19 19.94 -7.98 -46.24
N ALA A 20 19.90 -6.86 -46.96
CA ALA A 20 19.73 -5.53 -46.38
C ALA A 20 18.41 -5.39 -45.60
N ALA A 21 17.32 -5.98 -46.13
CA ALA A 21 16.02 -5.97 -45.45
C ALA A 21 16.06 -6.79 -44.15
N ARG A 22 16.79 -7.92 -44.13
CA ARG A 22 16.96 -8.74 -42.91
C ARG A 22 17.74 -8.00 -41.83
N PHE A 23 18.79 -7.27 -42.19
CA PHE A 23 19.55 -6.45 -41.24
C PHE A 23 18.72 -5.32 -40.65
N ALA A 24 17.97 -4.58 -41.48
CA ALA A 24 17.07 -3.54 -41.01
C ALA A 24 15.99 -4.09 -40.06
N LEU A 25 15.45 -5.27 -40.38
CA LEU A 25 14.41 -5.94 -39.59
C LEU A 25 14.97 -6.50 -38.27
N ALA A 26 16.20 -7.02 -38.25
CA ALA A 26 16.90 -7.44 -37.03
C ALA A 26 17.22 -6.25 -36.11
N ALA A 27 17.73 -5.15 -36.67
CA ALA A 27 17.97 -3.91 -35.91
C ALA A 27 16.68 -3.35 -35.31
N TRP A 28 15.58 -3.39 -36.08
CA TRP A 28 14.26 -2.98 -35.61
C TRP A 28 13.76 -3.85 -34.45
N PHE A 29 13.87 -5.17 -34.56
CA PHE A 29 13.49 -6.08 -33.46
C PHE A 29 14.33 -5.84 -32.21
N LEU A 30 15.64 -5.63 -32.35
CA LEU A 30 16.51 -5.36 -31.22
C LEU A 30 16.16 -4.03 -30.53
N ALA A 31 15.82 -3.00 -31.30
CA ALA A 31 15.32 -1.73 -30.78
C ALA A 31 13.98 -1.88 -30.05
N CYS A 32 13.01 -2.60 -30.64
CA CYS A 32 11.71 -2.84 -30.01
C CYS A 32 11.83 -3.68 -28.73
N PHE A 33 12.68 -4.71 -28.72
CA PHE A 33 12.92 -5.55 -27.56
C PHE A 33 13.60 -4.75 -26.44
N SER A 34 14.61 -3.94 -26.77
CA SER A 34 15.26 -3.03 -25.80
C SER A 34 14.25 -2.07 -25.18
N LEU A 35 13.38 -1.47 -25.99
CA LEU A 35 12.33 -0.57 -25.52
C LEU A 35 11.32 -1.30 -24.62
N ALA A 36 10.91 -2.53 -24.98
CA ALA A 36 10.00 -3.33 -24.17
C ALA A 36 10.61 -3.67 -22.79
N VAL A 37 11.88 -4.08 -22.76
CA VAL A 37 12.60 -4.35 -21.50
C VAL A 37 12.73 -3.08 -20.65
N PHE A 38 13.02 -1.94 -21.26
CA PHE A 38 13.08 -0.65 -20.57
C PHE A 38 11.73 -0.26 -19.97
N LEU A 39 10.64 -0.37 -20.74
CA LEU A 39 9.28 -0.10 -20.26
C LEU A 39 8.84 -1.06 -19.15
N GLN A 40 9.20 -2.35 -19.26
CA GLN A 40 8.93 -3.33 -18.21
C GLN A 40 9.71 -3.01 -16.93
N SER A 41 10.96 -2.54 -17.06
CA SER A 41 11.77 -2.11 -15.92
C SER A 41 11.20 -0.86 -15.25
N LEU A 42 10.72 0.11 -16.04
CA LEU A 42 9.99 1.29 -15.56
C LEU A 42 8.67 0.91 -14.87
N LEU A 43 7.93 -0.06 -15.42
CA LEU A 43 6.70 -0.55 -14.82
C LEU A 43 6.97 -1.22 -13.47
N ILE A 44 7.97 -2.09 -13.40
CA ILE A 44 8.39 -2.74 -12.15
C ILE A 44 8.83 -1.67 -11.15
N ALA A 45 9.69 -0.73 -11.56
CA ALA A 45 10.12 0.37 -10.71
C ALA A 45 8.94 1.20 -10.19
N SER A 46 7.98 1.53 -11.06
CA SER A 46 6.76 2.27 -10.71
C SER A 46 5.82 1.49 -9.80
N LEU A 47 5.69 0.18 -9.99
CA LEU A 47 4.89 -0.68 -9.11
C LEU A 47 5.56 -0.80 -7.75
N THR A 48 6.89 -0.90 -7.70
CA THR A 48 7.65 -0.93 -6.45
C THR A 48 7.67 0.42 -5.74
N SER A 49 7.69 1.54 -6.46
CA SER A 49 7.70 2.89 -5.87
C SER A 49 6.30 3.39 -5.51
N GLY A 50 5.26 3.03 -6.28
CA GLY A 50 3.86 3.39 -6.01
C GLY A 50 3.26 2.67 -4.80
N LEU A 51 3.86 1.55 -4.37
CA LEU A 51 3.48 0.83 -3.15
C LEU A 51 4.12 1.42 -1.88
N GLY A 52 5.07 2.33 -2.02
CA GLY A 52 5.76 2.98 -0.91
C GLY A 52 5.46 4.46 -0.87
N TRP A 53 4.25 4.85 -0.47
CA TRP A 53 4.16 6.14 0.22
C TRP A 53 5.02 5.98 1.46
N GLU A 54 6.22 6.53 1.43
CA GLU A 54 7.14 6.50 2.56
C GLU A 54 6.43 7.25 3.69
N ALA A 55 5.78 6.49 4.57
CA ALA A 55 5.07 7.05 5.69
C ALA A 55 6.06 7.89 6.49
N ASP A 56 5.64 9.04 6.99
CA ASP A 56 6.44 9.85 7.90
C ASP A 56 6.50 9.17 9.27
N ASN A 57 7.17 8.03 9.32
CA ASN A 57 7.28 7.13 10.48
C ASN A 57 8.53 7.41 11.32
N THR A 58 9.38 8.35 10.90
CA THR A 58 10.53 8.83 11.68
C THR A 58 10.20 10.12 12.43
N LEU A 59 10.80 10.31 13.60
CA LEU A 59 10.61 11.52 14.40
C LEU A 59 11.13 12.77 13.68
N GLU A 60 12.16 12.63 12.84
CA GLU A 60 12.69 13.73 12.02
C GLU A 60 11.61 14.32 11.10
N LYS A 61 10.82 13.47 10.43
CA LYS A 61 9.72 13.89 9.56
C LYS A 61 8.49 14.35 10.37
N LEU A 62 8.30 13.78 11.56
CA LEU A 62 7.18 14.10 12.45
C LEU A 62 7.31 15.48 13.11
N TYR A 63 8.53 15.83 13.55
CA TYR A 63 8.83 17.03 14.31
C TYR A 63 8.35 18.34 13.64
N PRO A 64 8.68 18.63 12.37
CA PRO A 64 8.23 19.86 11.73
C PRO A 64 6.70 19.94 11.62
N LYS A 65 6.01 18.80 11.47
CA LYS A 65 4.53 18.75 11.38
C LYS A 65 3.84 18.98 12.72
N LEU A 66 4.44 18.51 13.81
CA LEU A 66 3.98 18.82 15.18
C LEU A 66 4.24 20.30 15.51
N ASN A 67 5.39 20.82 15.09
CA ASN A 67 5.75 22.21 15.36
C ASN A 67 4.89 23.20 14.58
N SER A 68 4.56 22.89 13.32
CA SER A 68 3.64 23.70 12.50
C SER A 68 2.18 23.61 12.96
N GLY A 69 1.84 22.63 13.79
CA GLY A 69 0.46 22.36 14.23
C GLY A 69 -0.39 21.64 13.17
N ASN A 70 0.23 21.14 12.09
CA ASN A 70 -0.45 20.33 11.07
C ASN A 70 -0.85 18.96 11.61
N LEU A 71 -0.08 18.44 12.56
CA LEU A 71 -0.37 17.21 13.29
C LEU A 71 -0.45 17.49 14.78
N VAL A 72 -1.34 16.77 15.43
CA VAL A 72 -1.59 16.88 16.87
C VAL A 72 -1.42 15.50 17.49
N PRO A 73 -0.66 15.34 18.57
CA PRO A 73 -0.57 14.05 19.22
C PRO A 73 -1.89 13.72 19.93
N CYS A 74 -2.29 12.45 19.85
CA CYS A 74 -3.43 11.90 20.58
C CYS A 74 -2.92 10.78 21.48
N CYS A 75 -3.22 10.87 22.78
CA CYS A 75 -2.82 9.87 23.76
C CYS A 75 -4.04 9.27 24.48
N LEU A 76 -3.80 8.17 25.17
CA LEU A 76 -4.82 7.47 25.95
C LEU A 76 -5.19 8.25 27.21
N ALA A 77 -6.47 8.58 27.38
CA ALA A 77 -6.96 9.28 28.55
C ALA A 77 -6.73 8.46 29.84
N GLY A 78 -6.11 9.05 30.86
CA GLY A 78 -5.85 8.40 32.14
C GLY A 78 -4.68 7.40 32.14
N TYR A 79 -3.84 7.40 31.11
CA TYR A 79 -2.62 6.57 31.04
C TYR A 79 -1.35 7.39 31.26
N ALA A 80 -0.20 6.71 31.38
CA ALA A 80 1.09 7.35 31.69
C ALA A 80 1.46 8.49 30.74
N PHE A 81 1.13 8.39 29.44
CA PHE A 81 1.38 9.46 28.47
C PHE A 81 0.55 10.73 28.71
N ASP A 82 -0.64 10.60 29.29
CA ASP A 82 -1.48 11.73 29.68
C ASP A 82 -0.77 12.59 30.75
N GLU A 83 -0.27 11.92 31.80
CA GLU A 83 0.49 12.56 32.87
C GLU A 83 1.83 13.12 32.38
N ILE A 84 2.51 12.43 31.46
CA ILE A 84 3.77 12.91 30.87
C ILE A 84 3.53 14.17 30.06
N PHE A 85 2.49 14.22 29.22
CA PHE A 85 2.16 15.42 28.45
C PHE A 85 1.78 16.59 29.36
N GLU A 86 1.07 16.32 30.46
CA GLU A 86 0.76 17.34 31.44
C GLU A 86 2.01 17.91 32.13
N LYS A 87 2.96 17.06 32.53
CA LYS A 87 4.23 17.48 33.16
C LYS A 87 5.16 18.18 32.18
N ALA A 88 5.32 17.65 30.97
CA ALA A 88 6.12 18.26 29.91
C ALA A 88 5.58 19.65 29.55
N GLY A 89 4.25 19.79 29.49
CA GLY A 89 3.57 21.06 29.26
C GLY A 89 3.73 22.10 30.37
N ARG A 90 4.14 21.70 31.58
CA ARG A 90 4.48 22.62 32.69
C ARG A 90 5.95 23.02 32.71
N GLY A 91 6.78 22.45 31.82
CA GLY A 91 8.22 22.67 31.79
C GLY A 91 8.99 21.94 32.89
N ASP A 92 8.37 20.99 33.60
CA ASP A 92 8.98 20.33 34.76
C ASP A 92 10.12 19.38 34.37
N LYS A 93 10.18 18.92 33.12
CA LYS A 93 11.19 17.98 32.60
C LYS A 93 11.38 18.13 31.09
N HIS A 94 12.61 17.97 30.63
CA HIS A 94 12.95 17.92 29.20
C HIS A 94 12.90 16.49 28.69
N TYR A 95 11.83 16.14 28.00
CA TYR A 95 11.66 14.84 27.34
C TYR A 95 11.88 14.92 25.82
N GLY A 96 12.46 16.01 25.32
CA GLY A 96 12.82 16.18 23.92
C GLY A 96 11.57 16.25 23.04
N VAL A 97 11.35 15.23 22.19
CA VAL A 97 10.20 15.21 21.27
C VAL A 97 8.84 15.19 22.00
N LEU A 98 8.79 14.63 23.20
CA LEU A 98 7.56 14.62 24.01
C LEU A 98 7.17 16.04 24.48
N ASP A 99 8.13 16.95 24.66
CA ASP A 99 7.86 18.35 25.01
C ASP A 99 7.20 19.07 23.83
N VAL A 100 7.65 18.78 22.61
CA VAL A 100 7.07 19.32 21.38
C VAL A 100 5.67 18.77 21.14
N MET A 101 5.46 17.47 21.42
CA MET A 101 4.14 16.87 21.40
C MET A 101 3.21 17.53 22.43
N ALA A 102 3.66 17.71 23.67
CA ALA A 102 2.88 18.38 24.71
C ALA A 102 2.51 19.82 24.33
N ALA A 103 3.47 20.58 23.80
CA ALA A 103 3.23 21.94 23.31
C ALA A 103 2.23 21.97 22.15
N ALA A 104 2.34 21.04 21.19
CA ALA A 104 1.39 20.92 20.09
C ALA A 104 -0.03 20.59 20.60
N ALA A 105 -0.16 19.67 21.56
CA ALA A 105 -1.42 19.32 22.20
C ALA A 105 -2.07 20.54 22.89
N GLN A 106 -1.30 21.25 23.72
CA GLN A 106 -1.80 22.45 24.42
C GLN A 106 -2.23 23.55 23.46
N ARG A 107 -1.45 23.81 22.40
CA ARG A 107 -1.84 24.78 21.35
C ARG A 107 -3.16 24.40 20.71
N TYR A 108 -3.33 23.12 20.39
CA TYR A 108 -4.56 22.62 19.77
C TYR A 108 -5.77 22.75 20.69
N GLU A 109 -5.64 22.36 21.96
CA GLU A 109 -6.73 22.47 22.94
C GLU A 109 -7.15 23.91 23.17
N LYS A 110 -6.18 24.84 23.25
CA LYS A 110 -6.46 26.27 23.38
C LYS A 110 -7.22 26.85 22.17
N LEU A 111 -6.88 26.39 20.96
CA LEU A 111 -7.50 26.88 19.72
C LEU A 111 -8.90 26.28 19.49
N ARG A 112 -9.12 25.02 19.87
CA ARG A 112 -10.34 24.27 19.55
C ARG A 112 -11.31 24.13 20.72
N GLY A 113 -10.96 24.58 21.93
CA GLY A 113 -11.83 24.79 23.10
C GLY A 113 -12.42 23.53 23.74
N ASN A 114 -12.70 22.48 22.96
CA ASN A 114 -13.41 21.26 23.39
C ASN A 114 -12.89 19.97 22.75
N MET A 115 -11.98 20.02 21.76
CA MET A 115 -11.41 18.80 21.18
C MET A 115 -10.28 18.29 22.07
N LYS A 116 -10.51 17.13 22.69
CA LYS A 116 -9.53 16.48 23.55
C LYS A 116 -8.46 15.78 22.69
N THR A 117 -7.21 16.07 23.02
CA THR A 117 -6.04 15.29 22.59
C THR A 117 -5.96 13.93 23.33
N ARG A 118 -6.82 13.75 24.33
CA ARG A 118 -6.96 12.56 25.15
C ARG A 118 -8.22 11.82 24.75
N ASP A 119 -8.08 10.57 24.32
CA ASP A 119 -9.21 9.75 23.87
C ASP A 119 -9.00 8.27 24.22
N SER A 120 -9.96 7.44 23.86
CA SER A 120 -9.82 5.99 23.81
C SER A 120 -8.89 5.55 22.66
N VAL A 121 -8.41 4.30 22.71
CA VAL A 121 -7.57 3.73 21.63
C VAL A 121 -8.26 3.91 20.27
N THR A 122 -9.55 3.58 20.18
CA THR A 122 -10.31 3.65 18.92
C THR A 122 -10.48 5.09 18.46
N GLY A 123 -10.76 6.03 19.36
CA GLY A 123 -10.89 7.45 19.04
C GLY A 123 -9.58 8.06 18.52
N CYS A 124 -8.44 7.77 19.16
CA CYS A 124 -7.15 8.25 18.68
C CYS A 124 -6.74 7.61 17.35
N MET A 125 -6.98 6.30 17.17
CA MET A 125 -6.70 5.61 15.90
C MET A 125 -7.57 6.14 14.75
N GLU A 126 -8.84 6.45 15.00
CA GLU A 126 -9.70 7.06 14.00
C GLU A 126 -9.22 8.46 13.59
N LYS A 127 -8.83 9.30 14.57
CA LYS A 127 -8.24 10.62 14.29
C LYS A 127 -6.92 10.52 13.52
N ALA A 128 -6.10 9.52 13.82
CA ALA A 128 -4.85 9.24 13.11
C ALA A 128 -5.10 8.77 11.67
N ALA A 129 -6.06 7.88 11.46
CA ALA A 129 -6.45 7.42 10.12
C ALA A 129 -6.99 8.55 9.22
N ARG A 130 -7.56 9.59 9.83
CA ARG A 130 -7.98 10.82 9.11
C ARG A 130 -6.81 11.77 8.77
N GLY A 131 -5.59 11.43 9.17
CA GLY A 131 -4.38 12.25 8.91
C GLY A 131 -4.31 13.54 9.72
N THR A 132 -5.14 13.68 10.76
CA THR A 132 -5.19 14.91 11.59
C THR A 132 -4.36 14.80 12.87
N HIS A 133 -4.12 13.58 13.33
CA HIS A 133 -3.46 13.30 14.60
C HIS A 133 -2.39 12.23 14.45
N VAL A 134 -1.49 12.17 15.42
CA VAL A 134 -0.51 11.09 15.60
C VAL A 134 -0.90 10.35 16.86
N PHE A 135 -1.16 9.05 16.76
CA PHE A 135 -1.47 8.26 17.95
C PHE A 135 -0.21 7.88 18.70
N VAL A 136 -0.14 8.25 19.98
CA VAL A 136 0.93 7.86 20.90
C VAL A 136 0.43 6.69 21.75
N GLY A 137 0.87 5.49 21.40
CA GLY A 137 0.45 4.23 21.99
C GLY A 137 1.61 3.34 22.46
N PHE A 138 1.30 2.07 22.74
CA PHE A 138 2.29 1.09 23.18
C PHE A 138 2.69 0.18 22.00
N GLY A 139 3.95 0.20 21.58
CA GLY A 139 4.41 -0.49 20.36
C GLY A 139 4.16 -2.01 20.34
N ARG A 140 4.33 -2.71 21.47
CA ARG A 140 4.07 -4.17 21.54
C ARG A 140 2.59 -4.57 21.52
N GLN A 141 1.65 -3.63 21.34
CA GLN A 141 0.22 -3.91 21.24
C GLN A 141 -0.32 -3.91 19.80
N HIS A 142 0.53 -3.92 18.77
CA HIS A 142 0.16 -4.06 17.35
C HIS A 142 -0.93 -5.14 17.10
N CYS A 143 -0.82 -6.31 17.75
CA CYS A 143 -1.83 -7.38 17.70
C CYS A 143 -3.24 -6.95 18.12
N TRP A 144 -3.34 -6.05 19.11
CA TRP A 144 -4.62 -5.54 19.60
C TRP A 144 -5.16 -4.49 18.64
N TYR A 145 -4.28 -3.64 18.11
CA TYR A 145 -4.61 -2.62 17.11
C TYR A 145 -5.07 -3.25 15.80
N ASN A 146 -4.58 -4.44 15.46
CA ASN A 146 -5.01 -5.22 14.31
C ASN A 146 -6.49 -5.60 14.32
N ARG A 147 -7.23 -5.44 15.42
CA ARG A 147 -8.69 -5.63 15.44
C ARG A 147 -9.46 -4.37 15.03
N ILE A 148 -8.78 -3.24 14.93
CA ILE A 148 -9.38 -1.95 14.61
C ILE A 148 -9.45 -1.80 13.08
N PRO A 149 -10.63 -1.52 12.49
CA PRO A 149 -10.80 -1.49 11.04
C PRO A 149 -9.83 -0.56 10.29
N TRP A 150 -9.45 0.56 10.90
CA TRP A 150 -8.57 1.56 10.31
C TRP A 150 -7.11 1.09 10.19
N TYR A 151 -6.64 0.35 11.18
CA TYR A 151 -5.31 -0.27 11.18
C TYR A 151 -5.26 -1.40 10.15
N GLN A 152 -6.32 -2.21 10.05
CA GLN A 152 -6.41 -3.30 9.07
C GLN A 152 -6.37 -2.85 7.60
N ARG A 153 -6.77 -1.62 7.31
CA ARG A 153 -6.79 -1.07 5.95
C ARG A 153 -5.46 -0.40 5.55
N GLY A 154 -4.44 -0.46 6.40
CA GLY A 154 -3.12 0.10 6.10
C GLY A 154 -3.05 1.63 6.17
N TYR A 155 -4.03 2.30 6.79
CA TYR A 155 -4.03 3.76 6.92
C TYR A 155 -3.13 4.28 8.05
N ILE A 156 -2.62 3.38 8.90
CA ILE A 156 -1.81 3.73 10.07
C ILE A 156 -0.52 2.95 9.98
N VAL A 157 0.59 3.66 10.12
CA VAL A 157 1.94 3.09 10.14
C VAL A 157 2.55 3.33 11.51
N GLU A 158 3.17 2.30 12.06
CA GLU A 158 3.91 2.41 13.32
C GLU A 158 5.20 3.21 13.11
N GLY A 159 5.52 4.09 14.06
CA GLY A 159 6.78 4.83 14.04
C GLY A 159 7.98 3.91 14.28
N GLU A 160 9.11 4.20 13.66
CA GLU A 160 10.33 3.37 13.80
C GLU A 160 11.00 3.55 15.17
N GLU A 161 10.79 4.72 15.77
CA GLU A 161 11.48 5.13 16.98
C GLU A 161 10.61 4.99 18.22
N THR A 162 11.16 4.37 19.25
CA THR A 162 10.50 4.25 20.56
C THR A 162 10.69 5.54 21.35
N LEU A 163 9.59 6.24 21.66
CA LEU A 163 9.61 7.49 22.43
C LEU A 163 10.07 7.30 23.88
N LEU A 164 9.60 6.23 24.54
CA LEU A 164 9.93 5.93 25.93
C LEU A 164 9.79 4.44 26.20
N MET A 165 10.68 3.89 27.03
CA MET A 165 10.54 2.53 27.57
C MET A 165 9.75 2.56 28.88
N PHE A 166 8.62 1.85 28.91
CA PHE A 166 7.84 1.63 30.12
C PHE A 166 8.04 0.21 30.63
N PRO A 167 8.68 0.01 31.80
CA PRO A 167 8.68 -1.30 32.43
C PRO A 167 7.26 -1.62 32.90
N VAL A 168 6.72 -2.74 32.43
CA VAL A 168 5.44 -3.26 32.92
C VAL A 168 5.71 -4.15 34.14
N GLY A 169 4.96 -3.94 35.21
CA GLY A 169 5.10 -4.70 36.44
C GLY A 169 3.76 -5.00 37.09
N PHE A 170 3.78 -5.95 38.02
CA PHE A 170 2.61 -6.27 38.84
C PHE A 170 2.48 -5.27 39.98
N ALA A 171 1.40 -4.47 39.95
CA ALA A 171 1.08 -3.58 41.05
C ALA A 171 0.62 -4.41 42.26
N MET A 172 1.32 -4.26 43.39
CA MET A 172 0.98 -4.91 44.65
C MET A 172 0.98 -3.89 45.79
N ARG A 173 0.12 -4.12 46.78
CA ARG A 173 0.13 -3.35 48.03
C ARG A 173 1.48 -3.50 48.75
N LYS A 174 1.94 -2.42 49.39
CA LYS A 174 3.27 -2.33 50.01
C LYS A 174 3.45 -3.33 51.16
N ASP A 175 2.38 -3.62 51.88
CA ASP A 175 2.28 -4.46 53.09
C ASP A 175 1.92 -5.92 52.79
N TYR A 176 1.84 -6.30 51.51
CA TYR A 176 1.41 -7.65 51.14
C TYR A 176 2.54 -8.68 51.29
N ASN A 177 2.34 -9.66 52.17
CA ASN A 177 3.37 -10.66 52.54
C ASN A 177 3.85 -11.55 51.38
N ILE A 178 3.06 -11.66 50.30
CA ILE A 178 3.41 -12.47 49.12
C ILE A 178 4.35 -11.75 48.15
N ARG A 179 4.69 -10.48 48.37
CA ARG A 179 5.52 -9.69 47.43
C ARG A 179 6.85 -10.38 47.10
N LYS A 180 7.51 -10.95 48.10
CA LYS A 180 8.77 -11.71 47.92
C LYS A 180 8.56 -12.99 47.10
N GLN A 181 7.46 -13.70 47.34
CA GLN A 181 7.14 -14.92 46.59
C GLN A 181 6.82 -14.61 45.13
N MET A 182 6.06 -13.54 44.88
CA MET A 182 5.73 -13.12 43.53
C MET A 182 6.97 -12.63 42.77
N ASP A 183 7.89 -11.93 43.42
CA ASP A 183 9.17 -11.52 42.83
C ASP A 183 10.00 -12.73 42.36
N LEU A 184 10.08 -13.79 43.18
CA LEU A 184 10.74 -15.05 42.80
C LEU A 184 10.05 -15.74 41.62
N ILE A 185 8.72 -15.74 41.58
CA ILE A 185 7.95 -16.31 40.46
C ILE A 185 8.21 -15.52 39.18
N VAL A 186 8.09 -14.20 39.23
CA VAL A 186 8.32 -13.31 38.08
C VAL A 186 9.73 -13.49 37.55
N ARG A 187 10.73 -13.53 38.43
CA ARG A 187 12.12 -13.81 38.06
C ARG A 187 12.26 -15.15 37.35
N ARG A 188 11.68 -16.22 37.90
CA ARG A 188 11.74 -17.56 37.27
C ARG A 188 11.06 -17.59 35.90
N VAL A 189 9.96 -16.85 35.74
CA VAL A 189 9.26 -16.70 34.46
C VAL A 189 10.15 -16.02 33.40
N PHE A 190 10.93 -15.02 33.79
CA PHE A 190 11.92 -14.40 32.91
C PHE A 190 13.11 -15.32 32.62
N GLU A 191 13.67 -15.98 33.65
CA GLU A 191 14.82 -16.89 33.50
C GLU A 191 14.49 -18.10 32.61
N THR A 192 13.24 -18.59 32.67
CA THR A 192 12.78 -19.71 31.82
C THR A 192 12.42 -19.28 30.39
N GLY A 193 12.42 -17.97 30.08
CA GLY A 193 12.01 -17.45 28.78
C GLY A 193 10.53 -17.71 28.46
N TRP A 194 9.70 -18.01 29.47
CA TRP A 194 8.30 -18.37 29.25
C TRP A 194 7.50 -17.21 28.63
N LEU A 195 7.77 -15.98 29.08
CA LEU A 195 7.17 -14.78 28.49
C LEU A 195 7.62 -14.56 27.04
N ASP A 196 8.90 -14.78 26.72
CA ASP A 196 9.38 -14.66 25.34
C ASP A 196 8.75 -15.70 24.42
N ALA A 197 8.58 -16.93 24.91
CA ALA A 197 7.89 -17.99 24.18
C ALA A 197 6.42 -17.66 23.93
N LEU A 198 5.74 -17.07 24.93
CA LEU A 198 4.36 -16.61 24.80
C LEU A 198 4.25 -15.44 23.83
N ASP A 199 5.13 -14.44 23.93
CA ASP A 199 5.18 -13.26 23.07
C ASP A 199 5.40 -13.66 21.61
N ARG A 200 6.38 -14.54 21.33
CA ARG A 200 6.62 -15.08 19.98
C ARG A 200 5.39 -15.78 19.42
N ARG A 201 4.68 -16.57 20.24
CA ARG A 201 3.49 -17.31 19.80
C ARG A 201 2.32 -16.38 19.49
N THR A 202 2.12 -15.33 20.28
CA THR A 202 1.09 -14.33 20.02
C THR A 202 1.44 -13.46 18.82
N PHE A 203 2.68 -13.00 18.73
CA PHE A 203 3.18 -12.15 17.64
C PHE A 203 3.12 -12.88 16.29
N TRP A 204 3.53 -14.16 16.23
CA TRP A 204 3.50 -14.95 15.00
C TRP A 204 2.09 -15.08 14.41
N LYS A 205 1.06 -15.21 15.25
CA LYS A 205 -0.34 -15.21 14.79
C LYS A 205 -0.75 -13.86 14.19
N CYS A 206 -0.13 -12.76 14.60
CA CYS A 206 -0.42 -11.43 14.11
C CYS A 206 0.30 -11.13 12.79
N SER A 207 1.59 -11.46 12.68
CA SER A 207 2.37 -11.21 11.45
C SER A 207 1.85 -12.00 10.24
N THR A 208 1.38 -13.23 10.47
CA THR A 208 0.81 -14.07 9.40
C THR A 208 -0.44 -13.43 8.78
N ASN A 209 -1.25 -12.74 9.58
CA ASN A 209 -2.45 -12.05 9.11
C ASN A 209 -2.13 -10.75 8.34
N GLU A 210 -1.04 -10.06 8.66
CA GLU A 210 -0.61 -8.87 7.92
C GLU A 210 -0.03 -9.22 6.55
N ASN A 211 0.78 -10.28 6.46
CA ASN A 211 1.41 -10.69 5.20
C ASN A 211 0.39 -11.19 4.16
N ILE A 212 -0.69 -11.85 4.60
CA ILE A 212 -1.80 -12.27 3.72
C ILE A 212 -2.58 -11.05 3.18
N ARG A 213 -2.59 -9.94 3.91
CA ARG A 213 -3.40 -8.75 3.59
C ARG A 213 -2.65 -7.66 2.84
N LYS A 214 -1.32 -7.70 2.85
CA LYS A 214 -0.46 -6.88 1.97
C LYS A 214 -0.41 -7.41 0.53
N GLU A 215 -1.17 -8.46 0.20
CA GLU A 215 -1.42 -8.78 -1.19
C GLU A 215 -1.88 -7.50 -1.88
N PRO A 216 -1.20 -7.05 -2.94
CA PRO A 216 -1.58 -5.83 -3.61
C PRO A 216 -3.00 -6.06 -4.13
N THR A 217 -3.99 -5.45 -3.46
CA THR A 217 -5.28 -5.15 -4.06
C THR A 217 -4.92 -4.26 -5.22
N MET A 218 -4.64 -4.84 -6.37
CA MET A 218 -4.32 -4.12 -7.59
C MET A 218 -5.64 -3.58 -8.14
N PRO A 219 -6.00 -2.30 -7.90
CA PRO A 219 -7.08 -1.67 -8.67
C PRO A 219 -6.81 -1.76 -10.18
N ASP A 220 -5.55 -1.94 -10.58
CA ASP A 220 -5.09 -1.99 -11.97
C ASP A 220 -5.44 -3.25 -12.77
N LYS A 221 -5.88 -4.35 -12.13
CA LYS A 221 -6.32 -5.54 -12.89
C LYS A 221 -7.52 -5.21 -13.79
N TRP A 222 -8.42 -4.37 -13.29
CA TRP A 222 -9.58 -3.91 -14.03
C TRP A 222 -9.22 -2.85 -15.08
N LEU A 223 -8.19 -2.04 -14.83
CA LEU A 223 -7.68 -1.09 -15.82
C LEU A 223 -7.06 -1.82 -17.02
N LEU A 224 -6.20 -2.81 -16.78
CA LEU A 224 -5.61 -3.67 -17.82
C LEU A 224 -6.68 -4.41 -18.62
N LEU A 225 -7.67 -4.98 -17.92
CA LEU A 225 -8.80 -5.63 -18.56
C LEU A 225 -9.62 -4.63 -19.40
N GLY A 226 -9.83 -3.41 -18.88
CA GLY A 226 -10.54 -2.34 -19.58
C GLY A 226 -9.84 -1.92 -20.87
N VAL A 227 -8.52 -1.70 -20.83
CA VAL A 227 -7.70 -1.38 -22.01
C VAL A 227 -7.78 -2.50 -23.05
N LEU A 228 -7.73 -3.76 -22.62
CA LEU A 228 -7.88 -4.92 -23.50
C LEU A 228 -9.25 -4.92 -24.20
N ILE A 229 -10.34 -4.74 -23.44
CA ILE A 229 -11.71 -4.75 -23.98
C ILE A 229 -11.92 -3.61 -24.98
N VAL A 230 -11.43 -2.40 -24.67
CA VAL A 230 -11.51 -1.24 -25.57
C VAL A 230 -10.74 -1.50 -26.86
N GLY A 231 -9.52 -2.06 -26.76
CA GLY A 231 -8.70 -2.42 -27.92
C GLY A 231 -9.37 -3.47 -28.83
N CYS A 232 -9.97 -4.51 -28.24
CA CYS A 232 -10.73 -5.52 -28.98
C CYS A 232 -11.97 -4.92 -29.66
N SER A 233 -12.71 -4.05 -28.97
CA SER A 233 -13.93 -3.42 -29.49
C SER A 233 -13.64 -2.50 -30.68
N LEU A 234 -12.57 -1.69 -30.58
CA LEU A 234 -12.12 -0.84 -31.69
C LEU A 234 -11.67 -1.68 -32.90
N SER A 235 -10.90 -2.74 -32.66
CA SER A 235 -10.43 -3.63 -33.73
C SER A 235 -11.60 -4.28 -34.48
N LEU A 236 -12.64 -4.71 -33.75
CA LEU A 236 -13.86 -5.26 -34.33
C LEU A 236 -14.61 -4.20 -35.16
N ALA A 237 -14.74 -2.97 -34.64
CA ALA A 237 -15.42 -1.89 -35.33
C ALA A 237 -14.74 -1.53 -36.66
N PHE A 238 -13.40 -1.41 -36.67
CA PHE A 238 -12.64 -1.18 -37.89
C PHE A 238 -12.81 -2.33 -38.90
N PHE A 239 -12.77 -3.57 -38.44
CA PHE A 239 -13.00 -4.74 -39.30
C PHE A 239 -14.39 -4.72 -39.94
N CYS A 240 -15.43 -4.36 -39.18
CA CYS A 240 -16.78 -4.20 -39.71
C CYS A 240 -16.88 -3.08 -40.76
N VAL A 241 -16.22 -1.93 -40.53
CA VAL A 241 -16.19 -0.82 -41.48
C VAL A 241 -15.48 -1.21 -42.77
N GLU A 242 -14.34 -1.90 -42.69
CA GLU A 242 -13.63 -2.40 -43.88
C GLU A 242 -14.48 -3.40 -44.66
N LEU A 243 -15.15 -4.34 -43.98
CA LEU A 243 -16.07 -5.29 -44.61
C LEU A 243 -17.19 -4.60 -45.39
N VAL A 244 -17.79 -3.57 -44.81
CA VAL A 244 -18.85 -2.78 -45.48
C VAL A 244 -18.28 -2.02 -46.66
N ALA A 245 -17.13 -1.36 -46.49
CA ALA A 245 -16.47 -0.61 -47.56
C ALA A 245 -16.14 -1.51 -48.76
N VAL A 246 -15.55 -2.68 -48.52
CA VAL A 246 -15.24 -3.69 -49.55
C VAL A 246 -16.51 -4.15 -50.27
N ARG A 247 -17.61 -4.36 -49.53
CA ARG A 247 -18.90 -4.76 -50.12
C ARG A 247 -19.51 -3.65 -50.99
N THR A 248 -19.36 -2.39 -50.62
CA THR A 248 -19.86 -1.25 -51.40
C THR A 248 -18.98 -0.88 -52.59
N ALA A 249 -17.68 -1.16 -52.51
CA ALA A 249 -16.70 -0.80 -53.54
C ALA A 249 -16.50 -1.89 -54.61
N ALA A 250 -17.05 -3.10 -54.42
CA ALA A 250 -17.01 -4.15 -55.41
C ALA A 250 -18.23 -4.03 -56.36
N PRO A 251 -18.12 -3.42 -57.55
CA PRO A 251 -19.07 -3.68 -58.61
C PRO A 251 -19.04 -5.18 -58.92
N CYS A 252 -20.21 -5.80 -59.02
CA CYS A 252 -20.39 -7.22 -59.30
C CYS A 252 -19.53 -7.64 -60.50
N GLY A 253 -18.40 -8.31 -60.27
CA GLY A 253 -17.52 -8.78 -61.35
C GLY A 253 -16.06 -9.08 -61.01
N VAL A 254 -15.54 -8.69 -59.84
CA VAL A 254 -14.13 -8.95 -59.49
C VAL A 254 -14.00 -10.19 -58.59
N GLN A 255 -13.22 -11.18 -59.05
CA GLN A 255 -12.89 -12.41 -58.32
C GLN A 255 -12.19 -12.09 -56.98
N MET A 256 -12.85 -12.45 -55.87
CA MET A 256 -12.25 -12.40 -54.55
C MET A 256 -11.41 -13.66 -54.26
N PRO A 257 -10.36 -13.56 -53.41
CA PRO A 257 -9.62 -14.72 -52.93
C PRO A 257 -10.53 -15.68 -52.15
N ALA A 258 -10.36 -16.98 -52.38
CA ALA A 258 -11.27 -18.04 -51.91
C ALA A 258 -11.54 -18.07 -50.40
N SER A 259 -10.63 -17.53 -49.58
CA SER A 259 -10.79 -17.44 -48.13
C SER A 259 -11.85 -16.42 -47.69
N VAL A 260 -12.14 -15.40 -48.51
CA VAL A 260 -13.16 -14.37 -48.23
C VAL A 260 -14.52 -14.78 -48.79
N ALA A 261 -14.53 -15.51 -49.91
CA ALA A 261 -15.74 -16.06 -50.52
C ALA A 261 -16.50 -16.99 -49.56
N ALA A 262 -15.78 -17.86 -48.84
CA ALA A 262 -16.39 -18.81 -47.91
C ALA A 262 -17.13 -18.14 -46.72
N LEU A 263 -16.68 -16.97 -46.26
CA LEU A 263 -17.35 -16.21 -45.21
C LEU A 263 -18.58 -15.46 -45.72
N CYS A 264 -18.55 -15.00 -46.97
CA CYS A 264 -19.71 -14.38 -47.62
C CYS A 264 -20.82 -15.41 -47.92
N ASP A 265 -20.46 -16.61 -48.38
CA ASP A 265 -21.43 -17.68 -48.66
C ASP A 265 -22.14 -18.18 -47.39
N PHE A 266 -21.41 -18.25 -46.26
CA PHE A 266 -21.99 -18.63 -44.97
C PHE A 266 -23.03 -17.61 -44.45
N TRP A 267 -22.84 -16.32 -44.74
CA TRP A 267 -23.79 -15.28 -44.32
C TRP A 267 -24.96 -15.07 -45.30
N CYS A 268 -24.77 -15.37 -46.59
CA CYS A 268 -25.87 -15.36 -47.56
C CYS A 268 -26.85 -16.53 -47.38
N THR A 269 -26.42 -17.63 -46.77
CA THR A 269 -27.30 -18.78 -46.44
C THR A 269 -28.04 -18.63 -45.11
N LEU A 270 -27.69 -17.63 -44.30
CA LEU A 270 -28.33 -17.31 -43.01
C LEU A 270 -29.42 -16.23 -43.13
N ARG A 271 -29.79 -15.84 -44.35
CA ARG A 271 -30.88 -14.92 -44.68
C ARG A 271 -31.95 -15.65 -45.47
#